data_AF-A0A1H0NHQ1-F1
#
_entry.id   AF-A0A1H0NHQ1-F1
#
_cell.length_a   1.000
_cell.length_b   1.000
_cell.length_c   1.000
_cell.angle_alpha   90.00
_cell.angle_beta   90.00
_cell.angle_gamma   90.00
#
_symmetry.space_group_name_H-M   'P 1'
#
loop_
_entity.id
_entity.type
_entity.pdbx_description
1 polymer ?
#
loop_
_entity_poly.entity_id
_entity_poly.type
_entity_poly.pdbx_seq_one_letter_code
_entity_poly.pdbx_strand_id
1 'polypeptide(L)'
;MDKVLNFKQGRVPLLISMPHAGLRLTPAVEAGLIPDAKSLPDTDWHIPQLYDFAAELGASTLAAEYSRFVIDLNRPSDDKPLYVGATTGLYPATLFDGVPLFREGLEPSKEERATWLEQIWTPYHSTLQQELARLKAEFGYALLFDAHSIRSIIPHLFDGKLPDFNLGTFNGASCDPQLATQLEAICAAHPDYSHVLNGRFKGGHITRHYGNPAENIHAVQLELGQCTYMEEFEPFRYRPDLAEPTRVVLKALLQGLLAWGEKHYKR
;
A
#
# COMPACT_ATOMS: atom_id res chain seq x y z
N MET A 1 -7.48 12.21 21.02
CA MET A 1 -7.09 12.17 19.60
C MET A 1 -7.87 11.05 18.95
N ASP A 2 -8.43 11.30 17.78
CA ASP A 2 -9.13 10.29 17.01
C ASP A 2 -8.19 9.14 16.65
N LYS A 3 -8.76 7.95 16.44
CA LYS A 3 -8.02 6.80 15.93
C LYS A 3 -7.55 7.11 14.51
N VAL A 4 -6.25 7.36 14.32
CA VAL A 4 -5.63 7.71 13.00
C VAL A 4 -5.21 6.49 12.18
N LEU A 5 -5.11 5.34 12.83
CA LEU A 5 -4.74 4.06 12.25
C LEU A 5 -5.46 2.92 12.96
N ASN A 6 -5.56 1.78 12.28
CA ASN A 6 -6.03 0.53 12.84
C ASN A 6 -4.89 -0.49 12.82
N PHE A 7 -4.35 -0.78 14.00
CA PHE A 7 -3.31 -1.78 14.18
C PHE A 7 -3.86 -3.01 14.88
N LYS A 8 -3.54 -4.20 14.35
CA LYS A 8 -3.77 -5.49 14.99
C LYS A 8 -2.45 -6.24 14.99
N GLN A 9 -1.94 -6.55 16.17
CA GLN A 9 -0.74 -7.35 16.32
C GLN A 9 -1.05 -8.82 16.03
N GLY A 10 -0.20 -9.46 15.24
CA GLY A 10 -0.21 -10.87 14.90
C GLY A 10 0.83 -11.69 15.68
N ARG A 11 1.02 -12.93 15.22
CA ARG A 11 1.81 -14.00 15.86
C ARG A 11 2.78 -14.70 14.90
N VAL A 12 2.94 -14.18 13.68
CA VAL A 12 3.87 -14.67 12.66
C VAL A 12 4.74 -13.50 12.18
N PRO A 13 5.92 -13.73 11.55
CA PRO A 13 6.86 -12.68 11.15
C PRO A 13 6.41 -11.88 9.91
N LEU A 14 5.11 -11.55 9.80
CA LEU A 14 4.53 -10.82 8.68
C LEU A 14 3.68 -9.65 9.17
N LEU A 15 4.00 -8.46 8.68
CA LEU A 15 3.18 -7.25 8.78
C LEU A 15 2.61 -6.89 7.40
N ILE A 16 1.29 -6.68 7.33
CA ILE A 16 0.60 -6.14 6.16
C ILE A 16 0.28 -4.67 6.42
N SER A 17 0.86 -3.78 5.62
CA SER A 17 0.64 -2.33 5.64
C SER A 17 -0.40 -1.96 4.58
N MET A 18 -1.39 -1.13 4.93
CA MET A 18 -2.49 -0.68 4.06
C MET A 18 -2.62 0.85 4.18
N PRO A 19 -1.67 1.61 3.63
CA PRO A 19 -1.50 3.04 3.93
C PRO A 19 -2.55 3.94 3.25
N HIS A 20 -3.27 3.43 2.24
CA HIS A 20 -4.17 4.24 1.39
C HIS A 20 -5.65 3.84 1.47
N ALA A 21 -6.01 3.01 2.46
CA ALA A 21 -7.39 2.55 2.67
C ALA A 21 -8.27 3.53 3.49
N GLY A 22 -7.68 4.60 4.02
CA GLY A 22 -8.38 5.55 4.89
C GLY A 22 -9.35 6.44 4.13
N LEU A 23 -10.45 6.81 4.78
CA LEU A 23 -11.53 7.61 4.18
C LEU A 23 -11.78 8.93 4.90
N ARG A 24 -11.21 9.12 6.09
CA ARG A 24 -11.42 10.35 6.85
C ARG A 24 -10.68 11.51 6.19
N LEU A 25 -11.37 12.64 6.13
CA LEU A 25 -10.80 13.91 5.72
C LEU A 25 -10.70 14.81 6.94
N THR A 26 -9.76 15.76 6.89
CA THR A 26 -9.78 16.89 7.82
C THR A 26 -10.76 17.94 7.30
N PRO A 27 -11.30 18.83 8.15
CA PRO A 27 -12.22 19.88 7.71
C PRO A 27 -11.65 20.74 6.56
N ALA A 28 -10.35 21.02 6.61
CA ALA A 28 -9.65 21.78 5.57
C ALA A 28 -9.67 21.07 4.22
N VAL A 29 -9.36 19.76 4.21
CA VAL A 29 -9.38 18.97 2.98
C VAL A 29 -10.79 18.84 2.46
N GLU A 30 -11.75 18.43 3.30
CA GLU A 30 -13.16 18.26 2.91
C GLU A 30 -13.76 19.54 2.31
N ALA A 31 -13.48 20.69 2.93
CA ALA A 31 -13.92 21.98 2.41
C ALA A 31 -13.20 22.37 1.12
N GLY A 32 -11.93 21.98 0.93
CA GLY A 32 -11.13 22.38 -0.22
C GLY A 32 -11.38 21.56 -1.49
N LEU A 33 -11.79 20.29 -1.38
CA LEU A 33 -11.89 19.37 -2.53
C LEU A 33 -12.75 19.92 -3.68
N ILE A 34 -12.29 19.68 -4.92
CA ILE A 34 -13.13 19.83 -6.11
C ILE A 34 -14.25 18.77 -6.13
N PRO A 35 -15.35 18.97 -6.87
CA PRO A 35 -16.44 17.99 -6.96
C PRO A 35 -15.97 16.58 -7.31
N ASP A 36 -15.09 16.44 -8.30
CA ASP A 36 -14.59 15.15 -8.81
C ASP A 36 -13.76 14.38 -7.77
N ALA A 37 -13.19 15.08 -6.79
CA ALA A 37 -12.39 14.47 -5.72
C ALA A 37 -13.24 13.99 -4.54
N LYS A 38 -14.51 14.40 -4.42
CA LYS A 38 -15.33 14.14 -3.22
C LYS A 38 -15.64 12.67 -3.00
N SER A 39 -15.69 11.88 -4.06
CA SER A 39 -15.88 10.43 -3.97
C SER A 39 -14.59 9.67 -3.62
N LEU A 40 -13.46 10.37 -3.48
CA LEU A 40 -12.14 9.83 -3.15
C LEU A 40 -11.65 8.77 -4.17
N PRO A 41 -11.60 9.10 -5.48
CA PRO A 41 -11.37 8.12 -6.56
C PRO A 41 -9.98 7.48 -6.55
N ASP A 42 -9.01 8.05 -5.84
CA ASP A 42 -7.62 7.56 -5.77
C ASP A 42 -7.34 6.76 -4.49
N THR A 43 -8.39 6.39 -3.75
CA THR A 43 -8.33 5.55 -2.55
C THR A 43 -8.16 4.09 -2.94
N ASP A 44 -7.40 3.37 -2.13
CA ASP A 44 -7.26 1.91 -2.21
C ASP A 44 -8.45 1.27 -1.48
N TRP A 45 -9.63 1.40 -2.09
CA TRP A 45 -10.91 0.97 -1.51
C TRP A 45 -10.91 -0.52 -1.13
N HIS A 46 -11.62 -0.86 -0.06
CA HIS A 46 -11.84 -2.25 0.40
C HIS A 46 -10.60 -3.08 0.73
N ILE A 47 -9.37 -2.56 0.68
CA ILE A 47 -8.16 -3.32 0.99
C ILE A 47 -8.25 -4.03 2.36
N PRO A 48 -8.70 -3.39 3.47
CA PRO A 48 -8.87 -4.08 4.74
C PRO A 48 -9.86 -5.25 4.70
N GLN A 49 -10.91 -5.17 3.87
CA GLN A 49 -11.86 -6.27 3.65
C GLN A 49 -11.23 -7.36 2.77
N LEU A 50 -10.54 -6.97 1.70
CA LEU A 50 -9.88 -7.89 0.78
C LEU A 50 -8.83 -8.76 1.47
N TYR A 51 -8.16 -8.23 2.50
CA TYR A 51 -7.14 -8.91 3.30
C TYR A 51 -7.65 -9.40 4.68
N ASP A 52 -8.96 -9.45 4.94
CA ASP A 52 -9.48 -9.84 6.27
C ASP A 52 -9.02 -11.24 6.74
N PHE A 53 -8.70 -12.14 5.79
CA PHE A 53 -8.11 -13.45 6.04
C PHE A 53 -6.71 -13.40 6.67
N ALA A 54 -6.07 -12.24 6.72
CA ALA A 54 -4.78 -12.04 7.40
C ALA A 54 -4.84 -12.45 8.88
N ALA A 55 -6.00 -12.32 9.52
CA ALA A 55 -6.21 -12.77 10.88
C ALA A 55 -6.05 -14.30 11.02
N GLU A 56 -6.52 -15.08 10.03
CA GLU A 56 -6.38 -16.53 10.01
C GLU A 56 -4.92 -16.96 9.81
N LEU A 57 -4.18 -16.22 8.97
CA LEU A 57 -2.73 -16.38 8.83
C LEU A 57 -1.96 -15.98 10.09
N GLY A 58 -2.59 -15.22 10.99
CA GLY A 58 -1.95 -14.67 12.19
C GLY A 58 -1.02 -13.49 11.91
N ALA A 59 -1.12 -12.86 10.74
CA ALA A 59 -0.29 -11.72 10.36
C ALA A 59 -0.70 -10.45 11.13
N SER A 60 0.27 -9.59 11.41
CA SER A 60 -0.02 -8.23 11.88
C SER A 60 -0.60 -7.41 10.74
N THR A 61 -1.54 -6.51 11.04
CA THR A 61 -2.13 -5.60 10.05
C THR A 61 -2.07 -4.16 10.56
N LEU A 62 -1.72 -3.23 9.68
CA LEU A 62 -1.72 -1.80 9.94
C LEU A 62 -2.44 -1.10 8.77
N ALA A 63 -3.57 -0.45 9.06
CA ALA A 63 -4.36 0.28 8.06
C ALA A 63 -4.56 1.74 8.45
N ALA A 64 -4.51 2.63 7.46
CA ALA A 64 -4.78 4.05 7.64
C ALA A 64 -6.27 4.33 7.86
N GLU A 65 -6.60 5.36 8.65
CA GLU A 65 -7.99 5.84 8.79
C GLU A 65 -8.24 7.12 7.99
N TYR A 66 -7.20 7.93 7.74
CA TYR A 66 -7.26 9.14 6.93
C TYR A 66 -6.93 8.87 5.48
N SER A 67 -7.64 9.56 4.58
CA SER A 67 -7.39 9.48 3.14
C SER A 67 -6.02 10.02 2.79
N ARG A 68 -5.43 9.43 1.74
CA ARG A 68 -4.20 9.93 1.12
C ARG A 68 -4.30 11.40 0.69
N PHE A 69 -5.50 11.91 0.46
CA PHE A 69 -5.74 13.33 0.14
C PHE A 69 -5.42 14.28 1.30
N VAL A 70 -5.37 13.77 2.54
CA VAL A 70 -4.85 14.49 3.70
C VAL A 70 -3.33 14.40 3.70
N ILE A 71 -2.79 13.19 3.74
CA ILE A 71 -1.36 12.91 3.74
C ILE A 71 -1.10 11.51 3.19
N ASP A 72 -0.19 11.38 2.22
CA ASP A 72 0.17 10.11 1.60
C ASP A 72 1.21 9.39 2.47
N LEU A 73 0.76 8.36 3.18
CA LEU A 73 1.58 7.56 4.09
C LEU A 73 2.63 6.68 3.37
N ASN A 74 2.60 6.60 2.04
CA ASN A 74 3.63 5.93 1.25
C ASN A 74 4.57 6.92 0.52
N ARG A 75 4.75 8.11 1.11
CA ARG A 75 5.72 9.14 0.74
C ARG A 75 6.62 9.51 1.91
N PRO A 76 7.88 9.92 1.65
CA PRO A 76 8.80 10.32 2.71
C PRO A 76 8.33 11.62 3.37
N SER A 77 8.63 11.78 4.66
CA SER A 77 8.26 12.96 5.45
C SER A 77 8.86 14.28 4.93
N ASP A 78 9.93 14.21 4.14
CA ASP A 78 10.59 15.37 3.51
C ASP A 78 10.05 15.66 2.10
N ASP A 79 9.01 14.95 1.67
CA ASP A 79 8.32 15.09 0.38
C ASP A 79 9.23 14.95 -0.85
N LYS A 80 10.38 14.26 -0.71
CA LYS A 80 11.26 13.99 -1.85
C LYS A 80 10.56 13.06 -2.86
N PRO A 81 10.58 13.42 -4.16
CA PRO A 81 10.03 12.57 -5.21
C PRO A 81 10.69 11.19 -5.27
N LEU A 82 9.87 10.13 -5.36
CA LEU A 82 10.35 8.74 -5.44
C LEU A 82 10.52 8.20 -6.86
N TYR A 83 9.83 8.83 -7.83
CA TYR A 83 9.78 8.45 -9.23
C TYR A 83 10.07 9.66 -10.12
N VAL A 84 10.62 9.38 -11.30
CA VAL A 84 10.74 10.37 -12.37
C VAL A 84 9.42 10.39 -13.16
N GLY A 85 8.91 11.58 -13.48
CA GLY A 85 7.65 11.76 -14.22
C GLY A 85 6.44 12.07 -13.33
N ALA A 86 5.23 11.88 -13.87
CA ALA A 86 3.98 12.16 -13.16
C ALA A 86 3.85 11.31 -11.89
N THR A 87 3.69 11.97 -10.75
CA THR A 87 3.55 11.35 -9.43
C THR A 87 2.87 12.31 -8.46
N THR A 88 2.37 11.76 -7.36
CA THR A 88 1.86 12.52 -6.22
C THR A 88 2.93 12.70 -5.15
N GLY A 89 2.88 13.80 -4.39
CA GLY A 89 3.72 14.04 -3.21
C GLY A 89 3.07 13.56 -1.91
N LEU A 90 3.75 13.80 -0.79
CA LEU A 90 3.30 13.60 0.59
C LEU A 90 1.98 14.31 0.87
N TYR A 91 1.79 15.50 0.28
CA TYR A 91 0.52 16.20 0.27
C TYR A 91 0.04 16.28 -1.19
N PRO A 92 -0.81 15.34 -1.63
CA PRO A 92 -1.28 15.34 -3.02
C PRO A 92 -1.95 16.67 -3.39
N ALA A 93 -1.61 17.21 -4.55
CA ALA A 93 -2.21 18.44 -5.10
C ALA A 93 -3.02 18.18 -6.38
N THR A 94 -2.93 16.98 -6.92
CA THR A 94 -3.50 16.58 -8.20
C THR A 94 -4.08 15.17 -8.05
N LEU A 95 -5.26 14.94 -8.61
CA LEU A 95 -5.82 13.60 -8.79
C LEU A 95 -4.98 12.80 -9.77
N PHE A 96 -5.13 11.48 -9.75
CA PHE A 96 -4.47 10.60 -10.72
C PHE A 96 -4.83 10.91 -12.18
N ASP A 97 -5.99 11.50 -12.45
CA ASP A 97 -6.41 11.94 -13.79
C ASP A 97 -5.74 13.25 -14.25
N GLY A 98 -4.87 13.85 -13.42
CA GLY A 98 -4.09 15.04 -13.77
C GLY A 98 -4.78 16.37 -13.50
N VAL A 99 -5.96 16.37 -12.87
CA VAL A 99 -6.69 17.60 -12.48
C VAL A 99 -6.37 18.01 -11.04
N PRO A 100 -6.45 19.32 -10.69
CA PRO A 100 -6.22 19.78 -9.32
C PRO A 100 -7.11 19.08 -8.29
N LEU A 101 -6.55 18.77 -7.12
CA LEU A 101 -7.30 18.15 -6.03
C LEU A 101 -8.21 19.15 -5.29
N PHE A 102 -7.74 20.38 -5.15
CA PHE A 102 -8.41 21.45 -4.41
C PHE A 102 -8.95 22.52 -5.36
N ARG A 103 -10.04 23.16 -4.93
CA ARG A 103 -10.48 24.42 -5.53
C ARG A 103 -9.40 25.47 -5.30
N GLU A 104 -9.16 26.31 -6.30
CA GLU A 104 -8.13 27.35 -6.27
C GLU A 104 -8.23 28.19 -5.00
N GLY A 105 -7.12 28.30 -4.25
CA GLY A 105 -7.02 29.08 -3.02
C GLY A 105 -7.58 28.40 -1.76
N LEU A 106 -8.07 27.16 -1.87
CA LEU A 106 -8.52 26.33 -0.74
C LEU A 106 -7.58 25.14 -0.49
N GLU A 107 -6.33 25.24 -0.93
CA GLU A 107 -5.29 24.29 -0.57
C GLU A 107 -4.99 24.36 0.94
N PRO A 108 -4.73 23.22 1.59
CA PRO A 108 -4.33 23.23 3.00
C PRO A 108 -3.04 24.00 3.23
N SER A 109 -3.03 24.78 4.31
CA SER A 109 -1.90 25.59 4.77
C SER A 109 -0.70 24.73 5.20
N LYS A 110 0.46 25.37 5.37
CA LYS A 110 1.67 24.67 5.83
C LYS A 110 1.51 24.19 7.28
N GLU A 111 0.80 24.95 8.10
CA GLU A 111 0.54 24.67 9.51
C GLU A 111 -0.37 23.45 9.68
N GLU A 112 -1.42 23.34 8.85
CA GLU A 112 -2.28 22.15 8.81
C GLU A 112 -1.48 20.91 8.38
N ARG A 113 -0.72 21.02 7.30
CA ARG A 113 0.14 19.94 6.79
C ARG A 113 1.15 19.45 7.85
N ALA A 114 1.83 20.38 8.53
CA ALA A 114 2.76 20.05 9.61
C ALA A 114 2.07 19.28 10.75
N THR A 115 0.83 19.68 11.09
CA THR A 115 0.02 18.96 12.09
C THR A 115 -0.29 17.53 11.64
N TRP A 116 -0.59 17.30 10.36
CA TRP A 116 -0.87 15.96 9.83
C TRP A 116 0.37 15.07 9.79
N LEU A 117 1.53 15.64 9.48
CA LEU A 117 2.80 14.93 9.58
C LEU A 117 3.05 14.42 11.01
N GLU A 118 2.81 15.27 12.01
CA GLU A 118 2.99 14.92 13.42
C GLU A 118 1.91 13.93 13.92
N GLN A 119 0.65 14.13 13.55
CA GLN A 119 -0.47 13.43 14.17
C GLN A 119 -0.99 12.22 13.39
N ILE A 120 -0.67 12.10 12.09
CA ILE A 120 -1.17 11.03 11.23
C ILE A 120 0.01 10.21 10.67
N TRP A 121 0.96 10.86 9.99
CA TRP A 121 2.10 10.16 9.39
C TRP A 121 3.04 9.57 10.44
N THR A 122 3.44 10.37 11.43
CA THR A 122 4.40 9.92 12.45
C THR A 122 3.88 8.72 13.26
N PRO A 123 2.62 8.67 13.72
CA PRO A 123 2.10 7.49 14.41
C PRO A 123 2.02 6.24 13.53
N TYR A 124 1.67 6.39 12.24
CA TYR A 124 1.64 5.26 11.30
C TYR A 124 3.03 4.66 11.14
N HIS A 125 4.01 5.49 10.82
CA HIS A 125 5.40 5.08 10.62
C HIS A 125 6.08 4.57 11.89
N SER A 126 5.75 5.16 13.05
CA SER A 126 6.23 4.68 14.35
C SER A 126 5.69 3.28 14.66
N THR A 127 4.40 3.05 14.41
CA THR A 127 3.76 1.74 14.63
C THR A 127 4.37 0.68 13.70
N LEU A 128 4.56 1.02 12.42
CA LEU A 128 5.19 0.15 11.43
C LEU A 128 6.62 -0.23 11.87
N GLN A 129 7.44 0.77 12.22
CA GLN A 129 8.81 0.55 12.67
C GLN A 129 8.89 -0.32 13.94
N GLN A 130 8.03 -0.06 14.92
CA GLN A 130 7.98 -0.81 16.17
C GLN A 130 7.58 -2.27 15.93
N GLU A 131 6.58 -2.51 15.08
CA GLU A 131 6.13 -3.86 14.79
C GLU A 131 7.19 -4.66 14.03
N LEU A 132 7.84 -4.08 13.02
CA LEU A 132 8.94 -4.75 12.33
C LEU A 132 10.10 -5.08 13.28
N ALA A 133 10.45 -4.16 14.19
CA ALA A 133 11.47 -4.41 15.19
C ALA A 133 11.08 -5.55 16.14
N ARG A 134 9.81 -5.60 16.57
CA ARG A 134 9.27 -6.67 17.41
C ARG A 134 9.33 -8.02 16.70
N LEU A 135 8.84 -8.09 15.46
CA LEU A 135 8.87 -9.32 14.65
C LEU A 135 10.29 -9.82 14.45
N LYS A 136 11.24 -8.94 14.08
CA LYS A 136 12.65 -9.31 13.97
C LYS A 136 13.23 -9.81 15.29
N ALA A 137 12.92 -9.18 16.41
CA ALA A 137 13.41 -9.60 17.72
C ALA A 137 12.86 -10.98 18.13
N GLU A 138 11.61 -11.29 17.78
CA GLU A 138 10.96 -12.57 18.13
C GLU A 138 11.37 -13.72 17.20
N PHE A 139 11.46 -13.47 15.89
CA PHE A 139 11.63 -14.51 14.87
C PHE A 139 13.02 -14.52 14.23
N GLY A 140 13.88 -13.51 14.49
CA GLY A 140 15.17 -13.32 13.85
C GLY A 140 15.13 -12.59 12.49
N TYR A 141 13.91 -12.37 11.96
CA TYR A 141 13.63 -11.69 10.70
C TYR A 141 12.22 -11.09 10.72
N ALA A 142 11.93 -10.18 9.78
CA ALA A 142 10.59 -9.63 9.58
C ALA A 142 10.23 -9.52 8.10
N LEU A 143 8.97 -9.78 7.77
CA LEU A 143 8.42 -9.63 6.43
C LEU A 143 7.40 -8.49 6.42
N LEU A 144 7.50 -7.61 5.43
CA LEU A 144 6.57 -6.52 5.20
C LEU A 144 5.90 -6.69 3.85
N PHE A 145 4.58 -6.73 3.84
CA PHE A 145 3.76 -6.69 2.63
C PHE A 145 3.01 -5.36 2.59
N ASP A 146 3.41 -4.48 1.67
CA ASP A 146 2.81 -3.15 1.47
C ASP A 146 1.68 -3.27 0.44
N ALA A 147 0.45 -3.39 0.92
CA ALA A 147 -0.73 -3.71 0.13
C ALA A 147 -1.39 -2.45 -0.43
N HIS A 148 -1.44 -2.38 -1.76
CA HIS A 148 -2.02 -1.26 -2.50
C HIS A 148 -2.97 -1.73 -3.60
N SER A 149 -3.77 -0.79 -4.09
CA SER A 149 -4.50 -0.99 -5.34
C SER A 149 -4.79 0.32 -6.06
N ILE A 150 -4.92 0.24 -7.37
CA ILE A 150 -5.15 1.39 -8.23
C ILE A 150 -6.08 1.03 -9.38
N ARG A 151 -6.79 2.02 -9.94
CA ARG A 151 -7.55 1.85 -11.18
C ARG A 151 -6.64 1.31 -12.27
N SER A 152 -7.13 0.34 -13.04
CA SER A 152 -6.35 -0.41 -14.02
C SER A 152 -5.96 0.41 -15.25
N ILE A 153 -6.65 1.52 -15.53
CA ILE A 153 -6.38 2.42 -16.66
C ILE A 153 -6.36 3.86 -16.14
N ILE A 154 -5.17 4.48 -16.17
CA ILE A 154 -4.97 5.88 -15.81
C ILE A 154 -4.00 6.51 -16.81
N PRO A 155 -4.48 7.07 -17.93
CA PRO A 155 -3.62 7.55 -19.02
C PRO A 155 -2.61 8.62 -18.61
N HIS A 156 -2.89 9.37 -17.54
CA HIS A 156 -1.96 10.37 -17.01
C HIS A 156 -0.74 9.75 -16.31
N LEU A 157 -0.84 8.52 -15.79
CA LEU A 157 0.21 7.87 -15.01
C LEU A 157 0.95 6.75 -15.76
N PHE A 158 0.28 6.07 -16.69
CA PHE A 158 0.82 4.98 -17.50
C PHE A 158 -0.03 4.69 -18.74
N ASP A 159 0.61 4.11 -19.76
CA ASP A 159 -0.04 3.73 -21.01
C ASP A 159 -0.82 2.40 -20.88
N GLY A 160 -2.03 2.35 -21.44
CA GLY A 160 -2.83 1.14 -21.51
C GLY A 160 -3.38 0.66 -20.17
N LYS A 161 -3.68 -0.64 -20.08
CA LYS A 161 -4.10 -1.31 -18.85
C LYS A 161 -2.88 -1.80 -18.08
N LEU A 162 -2.78 -1.44 -16.81
CA LEU A 162 -1.78 -1.95 -15.88
C LEU A 162 -1.95 -3.47 -15.72
N PRO A 163 -0.85 -4.25 -15.56
CA PRO A 163 -0.95 -5.63 -15.12
C PRO A 163 -1.78 -5.75 -13.83
N ASP A 164 -2.43 -6.89 -13.63
CA ASP A 164 -3.34 -7.07 -12.50
C ASP A 164 -2.56 -7.15 -11.17
N PHE A 165 -1.42 -7.86 -11.14
CA PHE A 165 -0.52 -7.97 -9.98
C PHE A 165 0.85 -7.34 -10.27
N ASN A 166 1.13 -6.17 -9.69
CA ASN A 166 2.42 -5.49 -9.86
C ASN A 166 3.23 -5.56 -8.56
N LEU A 167 4.18 -6.50 -8.53
CA LEU A 167 5.09 -6.64 -7.40
C LEU A 167 6.20 -5.59 -7.48
N GLY A 168 6.51 -4.94 -6.36
CA GLY A 168 7.58 -3.94 -6.26
C GLY A 168 8.56 -4.28 -5.15
N THR A 169 9.85 -4.39 -5.47
CA THR A 169 10.91 -4.78 -4.52
C THR A 169 12.09 -3.80 -4.50
N PHE A 170 11.81 -2.55 -4.86
CA PHE A 170 12.79 -1.50 -5.09
C PHE A 170 13.91 -1.94 -6.06
N ASN A 171 13.52 -2.56 -7.19
CA ASN A 171 14.44 -3.22 -8.12
C ASN A 171 15.38 -4.23 -7.45
N GLY A 172 14.87 -4.99 -6.48
CA GLY A 172 15.63 -6.02 -5.76
C GLY A 172 16.38 -5.53 -4.51
N ALA A 173 16.26 -4.25 -4.14
CA ALA A 173 16.95 -3.71 -2.97
C ALA A 173 16.19 -3.93 -1.65
N SER A 174 14.87 -4.14 -1.67
CA SER A 174 14.05 -4.20 -0.44
C SER A 174 13.80 -5.61 0.09
N CYS A 175 14.12 -6.66 -0.67
CA CYS A 175 13.95 -8.06 -0.25
C CYS A 175 15.05 -8.96 -0.81
N ASP A 176 15.13 -10.21 -0.33
CA ASP A 176 16.03 -11.20 -0.92
C ASP A 176 15.59 -11.52 -2.37
N PRO A 177 16.51 -11.68 -3.34
CA PRO A 177 16.16 -12.02 -4.71
C PRO A 177 15.36 -13.33 -4.85
N GLN A 178 15.66 -14.35 -4.04
CA GLN A 178 14.93 -15.62 -4.07
C GLN A 178 13.48 -15.45 -3.64
N LEU A 179 13.21 -14.56 -2.67
CA LEU A 179 11.85 -14.21 -2.27
C LEU A 179 11.10 -13.55 -3.43
N ALA A 180 11.71 -12.58 -4.11
CA ALA A 180 11.10 -11.90 -5.25
C ALA A 180 10.73 -12.90 -6.37
N THR A 181 11.67 -13.78 -6.75
CA THR A 181 11.43 -14.82 -7.76
C THR A 181 10.34 -15.80 -7.33
N GLN A 182 10.29 -16.18 -6.06
CA GLN A 182 9.23 -17.06 -5.56
C GLN A 182 7.84 -16.43 -5.67
N LEU A 183 7.70 -15.15 -5.32
CA LEU A 183 6.43 -14.44 -5.42
C LEU A 183 5.98 -14.23 -6.87
N GLU A 184 6.92 -13.91 -7.77
CA GLU A 184 6.64 -13.85 -9.21
C GLU A 184 6.16 -15.21 -9.75
N ALA A 185 6.80 -16.31 -9.34
CA ALA A 185 6.37 -17.66 -9.73
C ALA A 185 4.98 -18.03 -9.20
N ILE A 186 4.60 -17.56 -8.01
CA ILE A 186 3.24 -17.72 -7.48
C ILE A 186 2.24 -17.00 -8.37
N CYS A 187 2.50 -15.74 -8.75
CA CYS A 187 1.63 -15.04 -9.71
C CYS A 187 1.53 -15.77 -11.05
N ALA A 188 2.65 -16.27 -11.58
CA ALA A 188 2.68 -17.01 -12.85
C ALA A 188 1.88 -18.32 -12.83
N ALA A 189 1.62 -18.91 -11.66
CA ALA A 189 0.77 -20.09 -11.52
C ALA A 189 -0.73 -19.79 -11.67
N HIS A 190 -1.12 -18.51 -11.75
CA HIS A 190 -2.50 -18.06 -11.94
C HIS A 190 -2.66 -17.31 -13.27
N PRO A 191 -2.75 -18.03 -14.41
CA PRO A 191 -2.69 -17.43 -15.75
C PRO A 191 -3.89 -16.54 -16.11
N ASP A 192 -4.97 -16.58 -15.34
CA ASP A 192 -6.12 -15.69 -15.49
C ASP A 192 -5.79 -14.23 -15.10
N TYR A 193 -4.65 -14.00 -14.43
CA TYR A 193 -4.18 -12.69 -14.04
C TYR A 193 -2.86 -12.34 -14.70
N SER A 194 -2.77 -11.13 -15.23
CA SER A 194 -1.51 -10.56 -15.66
C SER A 194 -0.67 -10.13 -14.46
N HIS A 195 0.65 -10.24 -14.56
CA HIS A 195 1.55 -9.84 -13.48
C HIS A 195 2.86 -9.26 -14.02
N VAL A 196 3.54 -8.51 -13.16
CA VAL A 196 4.89 -7.98 -13.43
C VAL A 196 5.66 -7.80 -12.13
N LEU A 197 6.97 -8.01 -12.16
CA LEU A 197 7.89 -7.65 -11.08
C LEU A 197 8.69 -6.39 -11.46
N ASN A 198 8.66 -5.37 -10.59
CA ASN A 198 9.34 -4.09 -10.76
C ASN A 198 9.02 -3.36 -12.08
N GLY A 199 7.74 -3.41 -12.51
CA GLY A 199 7.21 -2.64 -13.63
C GLY A 199 7.08 -1.14 -13.31
N ARG A 200 5.88 -0.59 -13.50
CA ARG A 200 5.57 0.82 -13.17
C ARG A 200 5.71 1.11 -11.67
N PHE A 201 5.25 0.18 -10.84
CA PHE A 201 5.29 0.26 -9.39
C PHE A 201 6.42 -0.61 -8.85
N LYS A 202 7.47 0.06 -8.38
CA LYS A 202 8.70 -0.59 -7.90
C LYS A 202 8.81 -0.63 -6.37
N GLY A 203 7.78 -0.20 -5.64
CA GLY A 203 7.87 0.05 -4.21
C GLY A 203 7.98 1.55 -3.88
N GLY A 204 7.06 2.03 -3.05
CA GLY A 204 6.98 3.38 -2.51
C GLY A 204 7.90 3.61 -1.31
N HIS A 205 7.62 4.65 -0.52
CA HIS A 205 8.46 5.01 0.63
C HIS A 205 8.58 3.88 1.64
N ILE A 206 7.47 3.24 2.01
CA ILE A 206 7.41 2.18 3.02
C ILE A 206 8.32 1.02 2.60
N THR A 207 8.15 0.51 1.38
CA THR A 207 8.98 -0.58 0.86
C THR A 207 10.46 -0.22 0.79
N ARG A 208 10.80 0.99 0.33
CA ARG A 208 12.19 1.45 0.19
C ARG A 208 12.87 1.74 1.52
N HIS A 209 12.13 2.26 2.49
CA HIS A 209 12.67 2.72 3.76
C HIS A 209 12.80 1.57 4.76
N TYR A 210 11.81 0.68 4.82
CA TYR A 210 11.78 -0.41 5.79
C TYR A 210 12.35 -1.72 5.27
N GLY A 211 12.40 -1.92 3.94
CA GLY A 211 13.11 -3.05 3.35
C GLY A 211 14.62 -2.92 3.57
N ASN A 212 15.19 -3.83 4.36
CA ASN A 212 16.62 -3.90 4.63
C ASN A 212 17.06 -5.38 4.76
N PRO A 213 17.30 -6.06 3.62
CA PRO A 213 17.66 -7.47 3.62
C PRO A 213 18.95 -7.79 4.38
N ALA A 214 19.90 -6.84 4.43
CA ALA A 214 21.13 -6.98 5.22
C ALA A 214 20.87 -7.10 6.72
N GLU A 215 19.71 -6.62 7.17
CA GLU A 215 19.23 -6.68 8.55
C GLU A 215 18.04 -7.63 8.71
N ASN A 216 17.84 -8.59 7.79
CA ASN A 216 16.77 -9.58 7.80
C ASN A 216 15.35 -8.99 7.83
N ILE A 217 15.16 -7.80 7.23
CA ILE A 217 13.83 -7.22 7.03
C ILE A 217 13.56 -7.17 5.53
N HIS A 218 12.56 -7.92 5.07
CA HIS A 218 12.23 -8.02 3.64
C HIS A 218 10.88 -7.37 3.37
N ALA A 219 10.86 -6.37 2.50
CA ALA A 219 9.66 -5.64 2.12
C ALA A 219 9.32 -5.84 0.64
N VAL A 220 8.04 -6.09 0.37
CA VAL A 220 7.48 -6.21 -0.97
C VAL A 220 6.19 -5.39 -1.03
N GLN A 221 6.06 -4.55 -2.06
CA GLN A 221 4.80 -3.90 -2.41
C GLN A 221 4.02 -4.77 -3.39
N LEU A 222 2.70 -4.78 -3.25
CA LEU A 222 1.80 -5.17 -4.33
C LEU A 222 0.89 -4.00 -4.70
N GLU A 223 1.02 -3.51 -5.92
CA GLU A 223 -0.01 -2.66 -6.55
C GLU A 223 -0.99 -3.56 -7.33
N LEU A 224 -2.20 -3.71 -6.81
CA LEU A 224 -3.25 -4.55 -7.40
C LEU A 224 -4.19 -3.72 -8.30
N GLY A 225 -4.50 -4.20 -9.50
CA GLY A 225 -5.55 -3.59 -10.32
C GLY A 225 -6.92 -3.70 -9.63
N GLN A 226 -7.62 -2.58 -9.41
CA GLN A 226 -8.92 -2.56 -8.73
C GLN A 226 -9.99 -3.39 -9.45
N CYS A 227 -9.90 -3.49 -10.78
CA CYS A 227 -10.75 -4.36 -11.61
C CYS A 227 -10.72 -5.84 -11.23
N THR A 228 -9.78 -6.28 -10.39
CA THR A 228 -9.68 -7.66 -9.89
C THR A 228 -10.58 -7.94 -8.68
N TYR A 229 -11.19 -6.92 -8.07
CA TYR A 229 -11.99 -7.13 -6.85
C TYR A 229 -13.14 -6.13 -6.65
N MET A 230 -13.25 -5.08 -7.48
CA MET A 230 -14.27 -4.04 -7.34
C MET A 230 -14.61 -3.34 -8.67
N GLU A 231 -15.68 -2.53 -8.65
CA GLU A 231 -15.97 -1.53 -9.68
C GLU A 231 -15.00 -0.35 -9.54
N GLU A 232 -14.24 -0.02 -10.59
CA GLU A 232 -13.24 1.09 -10.59
C GLU A 232 -13.86 2.50 -10.71
N PHE A 233 -15.18 2.58 -10.64
CA PHE A 233 -15.97 3.80 -10.78
C PHE A 233 -16.98 3.90 -9.64
N GLU A 234 -17.42 5.12 -9.33
CA GLU A 234 -18.41 5.37 -8.29
C GLU A 234 -19.69 4.54 -8.51
N PRO A 235 -20.20 3.82 -7.49
CA PRO A 235 -19.91 3.98 -6.06
C PRO A 235 -18.85 3.01 -5.50
N PHE A 236 -17.88 2.60 -6.33
CA PHE A 236 -16.74 1.76 -5.93
C PHE A 236 -17.19 0.45 -5.30
N ARG A 237 -18.18 -0.24 -5.88
CA ARG A 237 -18.73 -1.45 -5.24
C ARG A 237 -17.70 -2.56 -5.19
N TYR A 238 -17.52 -3.14 -4.01
CA TYR A 238 -16.82 -4.41 -3.87
C TYR A 238 -17.53 -5.50 -4.67
N ARG A 239 -16.77 -6.33 -5.38
CA ARG A 239 -17.28 -7.39 -6.25
C ARG A 239 -16.81 -8.74 -5.75
N PRO A 240 -17.58 -9.43 -4.87
CA PRO A 240 -17.17 -10.72 -4.32
C PRO A 240 -16.84 -11.77 -5.38
N ASP A 241 -17.54 -11.74 -6.51
CA ASP A 241 -17.33 -12.64 -7.63
C ASP A 241 -15.96 -12.49 -8.30
N LEU A 242 -15.36 -11.28 -8.24
CA LEU A 242 -13.99 -11.02 -8.69
C LEU A 242 -12.98 -11.19 -7.54
N ALA A 243 -13.36 -10.71 -6.36
CA ALA A 243 -12.50 -10.65 -5.21
C ALA A 243 -12.16 -12.02 -4.62
N GLU A 244 -13.08 -12.99 -4.60
CA GLU A 244 -12.79 -14.32 -4.05
C GLU A 244 -11.71 -15.08 -4.85
N PRO A 245 -11.75 -15.14 -6.19
CA PRO A 245 -10.63 -15.64 -6.99
C PRO A 245 -9.32 -14.88 -6.73
N THR A 246 -9.37 -13.55 -6.63
CA THR A 246 -8.18 -12.73 -6.33
C THR A 246 -7.61 -13.05 -4.95
N ARG A 247 -8.47 -13.27 -3.95
CA ARG A 247 -8.08 -13.66 -2.58
C ARG A 247 -7.34 -14.99 -2.54
N VAL A 248 -7.60 -15.93 -3.47
CA VAL A 248 -6.81 -17.17 -3.58
C VAL A 248 -5.35 -16.86 -3.88
N VAL A 249 -5.09 -15.96 -4.85
CA VAL A 249 -3.74 -15.55 -5.23
C VAL A 249 -3.07 -14.77 -4.10
N LEU A 250 -3.78 -13.83 -3.48
CA LEU A 250 -3.27 -13.05 -2.34
C LEU A 250 -2.89 -13.96 -1.16
N LYS A 251 -3.72 -14.96 -0.84
CA LYS A 251 -3.40 -15.97 0.18
C LYS A 251 -2.13 -16.74 -0.18
N ALA A 252 -2.00 -17.19 -1.43
CA ALA A 252 -0.81 -17.90 -1.89
C ALA A 252 0.47 -17.03 -1.77
N LEU A 253 0.40 -15.74 -2.11
CA LEU A 253 1.52 -14.80 -1.96
C LEU A 253 1.96 -14.65 -0.50
N LEU A 254 1.01 -14.40 0.41
CA LEU A 254 1.30 -14.20 1.83
C LEU A 254 1.79 -15.49 2.51
N GLN A 255 1.24 -16.65 2.13
CA GLN A 255 1.74 -17.96 2.55
C GLN A 255 3.15 -18.23 1.98
N GLY A 256 3.40 -17.84 0.73
CA GLY A 256 4.71 -17.93 0.09
C GLY A 256 5.78 -17.13 0.83
N LEU A 257 5.47 -15.89 1.23
CA LEU A 257 6.30 -15.05 2.08
C LEU A 257 6.68 -15.77 3.38
N LEU A 258 5.68 -16.27 4.10
CA LEU A 258 5.89 -16.98 5.37
C LEU A 258 6.73 -18.25 5.20
N ALA A 259 6.42 -19.07 4.19
CA ALA A 259 7.13 -20.30 3.89
C ALA A 259 8.58 -20.05 3.47
N TRP A 260 8.83 -19.00 2.69
CA TRP A 260 10.19 -18.58 2.34
C TRP A 260 10.98 -18.20 3.59
N GLY A 261 10.42 -17.34 4.45
CA GLY A 261 11.08 -16.90 5.67
C GLY A 261 11.40 -18.05 6.62
N GLU A 262 10.44 -18.97 6.79
CA GLU A 262 10.65 -20.20 7.58
C GLU A 262 11.80 -21.02 7.03
N LYS A 263 11.82 -21.30 5.72
CA LYS A 263 12.90 -22.07 5.09
C LYS A 263 14.26 -21.36 5.16
N HIS A 264 14.28 -20.03 5.05
CA HIS A 264 15.51 -19.25 5.00
C HIS A 264 16.15 -19.05 6.40
N TYR A 265 15.32 -18.84 7.42
CA TYR A 265 15.77 -18.44 8.76
C TYR A 265 15.59 -19.50 9.85
N LYS A 266 14.64 -20.44 9.71
CA LYS A 266 14.58 -21.58 10.63
C LYS A 266 15.56 -22.65 10.17
N ARG A 267 16.59 -22.87 10.99
CA ARG A 267 17.36 -24.11 11.01
C ARG A 267 16.66 -25.13 11.88
#